data_AF-A0A9D6SA20-F1
#
_entry.id   AF-A0A9D6SA20-F1
#
_cell.length_a   1.000
_cell.length_b   1.000
_cell.length_c   1.000
_cell.angle_alpha   90.00
_cell.angle_beta   90.00
_cell.angle_gamma   90.00
#
_symmetry.space_group_name_H-M   'P 1'
#
loop_
_entity.id
_entity.type
_entity.pdbx_description
1 polymer ?
#
loop_
_entity_poly.entity_id
_entity_poly.type
_entity_poly.pdbx_seq_one_letter_code
_entity_poly.pdbx_strand_id
1 'polypeptide(L)' 'LEAALSGEDLDTNFHIGYLSDCLPSIQSDSVVLGFSGEGKPLVIRGVSDSTFTYLVMPLNR' A
#
# COMPACT_ATOMS: atom_id res chain seq x y z
N LEU A 1 -8.92 5.56 -12.72
CA LEU A 1 -8.47 4.23 -12.28
C LEU A 1 -9.56 3.69 -11.38
N GLU A 2 -10.06 2.49 -11.63
CA GLU A 2 -10.94 1.80 -10.70
C GLU A 2 -10.08 0.96 -9.76
N ALA A 3 -10.44 0.91 -8.48
CA ALA A 3 -9.80 0.06 -7.48
C ALA A 3 -10.86 -0.81 -6.82
N ALA A 4 -10.54 -2.08 -6.60
CA ALA A 4 -11.37 -2.95 -5.78
C ALA A 4 -11.10 -2.63 -4.31
N LEU A 5 -12.09 -2.06 -3.61
CA LEU A 5 -12.03 -1.73 -2.20
C LEU A 5 -12.94 -2.67 -1.41
N SER A 6 -12.47 -3.10 -0.25
CA SER A 6 -13.21 -3.95 0.68
C SER A 6 -12.77 -3.66 2.10
N GLY A 7 -13.70 -3.67 3.05
CA GLY A 7 -13.42 -3.38 4.46
C GLY A 7 -14.19 -2.17 4.97
N GLU A 8 -13.71 -1.62 6.07
CA GLU A 8 -14.28 -0.45 6.74
C GLU A 8 -13.63 0.85 6.25
N ASP A 9 -14.28 1.98 6.54
CA ASP A 9 -13.74 3.30 6.23
C ASP A 9 -12.48 3.57 7.08
N LEU A 10 -11.43 4.10 6.44
CA LEU A 10 -10.16 4.42 7.07
C LEU A 10 -9.60 5.72 6.50
N ASP A 11 -9.19 6.65 7.38
CA ASP A 11 -8.46 7.86 7.01
C ASP A 11 -7.03 7.79 7.54
N THR A 12 -6.06 7.80 6.63
CA THR A 12 -4.62 7.71 6.95
C THR A 12 -3.81 8.55 5.97
N ASN A 13 -2.76 9.20 6.48
CA ASN A 13 -1.89 10.07 5.67
C ASN A 13 -0.55 9.41 5.39
N PHE A 14 -0.11 9.45 4.14
CA PHE A 14 1.18 8.90 3.72
C PHE A 14 1.94 9.90 2.86
N HIS A 15 3.26 9.86 2.94
CA HIS A 15 4.10 10.60 2.01
C HIS A 15 4.08 9.92 0.63
N ILE A 16 3.60 10.63 -0.40
CA ILE A 16 3.45 10.07 -1.75
C ILE A 16 4.76 9.54 -2.34
N GLY A 17 5.90 10.13 -1.96
CA GLY A 17 7.22 9.68 -2.40
C GLY A 17 7.51 8.22 -2.01
N TYR A 18 7.06 7.78 -0.83
CA TYR A 18 7.28 6.40 -0.38
C TYR A 18 6.39 5.40 -1.14
N LEU A 19 5.16 5.81 -1.49
CA LEU A 19 4.27 4.99 -2.31
C LEU A 19 4.84 4.82 -3.72
N SER A 20 5.33 5.89 -4.34
CA SER A 20 5.83 5.85 -5.71
C SER A 20 7.15 5.09 -5.88
N ASP A 21 8.00 5.08 -4.85
CA ASP A 21 9.34 4.48 -4.91
C ASP A 21 9.31 2.95 -5.03
N CYS A 22 8.27 2.32 -4.47
CA CYS A 22 8.16 0.86 -4.51
C CYS A 22 7.56 0.32 -5.82
N LEU A 23 6.80 1.13 -6.57
CA LEU A 23 6.07 0.69 -7.77
C LEU A 23 6.99 0.08 -8.85
N PRO A 24 8.16 0.67 -9.19
CA PRO A 24 9.05 0.09 -10.19
C PRO A 24 9.65 -1.26 -9.79
N SER A 25 9.66 -1.59 -8.49
CA SER A 25 10.18 -2.86 -7.98
C SER A 25 9.16 -4.00 -8.06
N ILE A 26 7.87 -3.68 -8.26
CA ILE A 26 6.80 -4.67 -8.33
C ILE A 26 6.61 -5.09 -9.80
N GLN A 27 6.89 -6.37 -10.10
CA GLN A 27 6.79 -6.93 -11.46
C GLN A 27 5.36 -7.42 -11.81
N SER A 28 4.34 -6.88 -11.14
CA SER A 28 2.93 -7.28 -11.31
C SER A 28 2.12 -6.15 -11.93
N ASP A 29 1.19 -6.48 -12.81
CA ASP A 29 0.26 -5.53 -13.42
C ASP A 29 -0.75 -4.95 -12.42
N SER A 30 -0.80 -5.49 -11.20
CA SER A 30 -1.72 -5.06 -10.15
C SER A 30 -1.05 -5.12 -8.79
N VAL A 31 -1.33 -4.12 -7.96
CA VAL A 31 -0.80 -3.98 -6.60
C VAL A 31 -1.92 -4.06 -5.57
N VAL A 32 -1.61 -4.64 -4.41
CA VAL A 32 -2.49 -4.67 -3.24
C VAL A 32 -1.94 -3.72 -2.20
N LEU A 33 -2.83 -2.85 -1.70
CA LEU A 33 -2.57 -1.95 -0.58
C LEU A 33 -3.30 -2.50 0.65
N GLY A 34 -2.53 -3.09 1.57
CA GLY A 34 -3.04 -3.69 2.81
C GLY A 34 -2.98 -2.70 3.96
N PHE A 35 -4.15 -2.29 4.46
CA PHE A 35 -4.28 -1.42 5.62
C PHE A 35 -4.66 -2.24 6.86
N SER A 36 -4.04 -1.93 8.00
CA SER A 36 -4.26 -2.64 9.27
C SER A 36 -4.83 -1.74 10.39
N GLY A 37 -5.41 -0.60 10.02
CA GLY A 37 -5.96 0.41 10.94
C GLY A 37 -5.06 1.62 11.14
N GLU A 38 -5.53 2.57 11.96
CA GLU A 38 -4.82 3.83 12.22
C GLU A 38 -3.44 3.63 12.86
N GLY A 39 -2.45 4.39 12.39
CA GLY A 39 -1.08 4.35 12.90
C GLY A 39 -0.32 3.05 12.59
N LYS A 40 -0.92 2.10 11.87
CA LYS A 40 -0.26 0.87 11.44
C LYS A 40 0.40 1.05 10.07
N PRO A 41 1.51 0.35 9.81
CA PRO A 41 2.16 0.42 8.51
C PRO A 41 1.24 -0.10 7.39
N LEU A 42 1.31 0.56 6.25
CA LEU A 42 0.74 0.12 4.98
C LEU A 42 1.65 -0.94 4.37
N VAL A 43 1.05 -2.06 3.95
CA VAL A 43 1.75 -3.14 3.25
C VAL A 43 1.44 -3.06 1.75
N ILE A 44 2.47 -3.01 0.92
CA ILE A 44 2.35 -2.95 -0.55
C ILE A 44 3.01 -4.18 -1.15
N ARG A 45 2.27 -4.91 -1.99
CA ARG A 45 2.69 -6.15 -2.67
C ARG A 45 2.05 -6.28 -4.04
N GLY A 46 2.64 -7.07 -4.93
CA GLY A 46 2.00 -7.46 -6.20
C GLY A 46 0.89 -8.49 -5.96
N VAL A 47 -0.19 -8.45 -6.75
CA VAL A 47 -1.27 -9.46 -6.67
C VAL A 47 -0.75 -10.85 -7.05
N SER A 48 0.11 -10.92 -8.06
CA SER A 48 0.66 -12.16 -8.60
C SER A 48 2.06 -12.52 -8.09
N ASP A 49 2.71 -11.62 -7.34
CA ASP A 49 4.07 -11.82 -6.85
C ASP A 49 4.18 -11.46 -5.35
N SER A 50 4.41 -12.50 -4.54
CA SER A 50 4.58 -12.39 -3.09
C SER A 50 6.04 -12.26 -2.63
N THR A 51 7.01 -12.27 -3.55
CA THR A 51 8.45 -12.25 -3.23
C THR A 51 8.92 -10.89 -2.72
N PHE A 52 8.26 -9.81 -3.15
CA PHE A 52 8.53 -8.45 -2.70
C PHE A 52 7.42 -7.98 -1.75
N THR A 53 7.83 -7.40 -0.62
CA THR A 53 6.92 -6.77 0.34
C THR A 53 7.51 -5.45 0.79
N TYR A 54 6.76 -4.38 0.57
CA TYR A 54 7.15 -3.03 0.96
C TYR A 54 6.25 -2.53 2.08
N LEU A 55 6.86 -1.85 3.06
CA LEU A 55 6.18 -1.34 4.25
C LEU A 55 6.38 0.16 4.33
N VAL A 56 5.27 0.90 4.46
CA VAL A 56 5.28 2.36 4.61
C VAL A 56 4.62 2.74 5.92
N MET A 57 5.30 3.54 6.73
CA MET A 57 4.71 4.08 7.95
C MET A 57 3.76 5.26 7.62
N PRO A 58 2.56 5.29 8.21
CA PRO A 58 1.70 6.46 8.10
C PRO A 58 2.34 7.65 8.82
N LEU A 59 2.08 8.84 8.30
CA LEU A 59 2.44 10.08 8.95
C LEU A 59 1.40 10.37 10.04
N ASN A 60 1.87 10.66 11.25
CA ASN A 60 1.01 11.22 12.29
C ASN A 60 0.51 12.60 11.84
N ARG A 61 -0.76 12.89 12.13
CA ARG A 61 -1.28 14.27 12.08
C ARG A 61 -0.82 15.04 13.31
#